data_AF-A0A0S8IQ46-F1
#
_entry.id   AF-A0A0S8IQ46-F1
#
_cell.length_a   1.000
_cell.length_b   1.000
_cell.length_c   1.000
_cell.angle_alpha   90.00
_cell.angle_beta   90.00
_cell.angle_gamma   90.00
#
_symmetry.space_group_name_H-M   'P 1'
#
loop_
_entity.id
_entity.type
_entity.pdbx_description
1 polymer ?
#
loop_
_entity_poly.entity_id
_entity_poly.type
_entity_poly.pdbx_seq_one_letter_code
_entity_poly.pdbx_strand_id
1 'polypeptide(L)'
;MFKISMSQLKHVTSNTFLSSDGDSEEKRYWHYLNEDFPNYEKFWQRFVVPLTKRIELPKTNPERIRIREEISEELEDINMAHYSVFINIIQAHKRLETQDYSNFEDFYVHLGSICDLSEDFLLKMYLLTNKCKNKQSKIMQQLSNEEFLSLAKNYYKNNYMKVYEYYQKKGRMPIIKIPDIPDILSEFFEENNAKGAYSSYKSFSQEIRQYRNVIVHCPQIGSIFLRDGTKMVPQKKEIGNYDTWRKVFAAGANPKILRDDFISPNLLMNNDLRDLKRLINRLWDTVLLNIEKLQHEKNYLLLQNLDLSK
;
A
#
# COMPACT_ATOMS: atom_id res chain seq x y z
N MET A 1 -14.78 -9.29 -30.70
CA MET A 1 -13.56 -8.47 -30.58
C MET A 1 -13.93 -7.00 -30.77
N PHE A 2 -13.98 -6.25 -29.68
CA PHE A 2 -14.27 -4.82 -29.70
C PHE A 2 -13.06 -4.07 -30.27
N LYS A 3 -13.25 -3.28 -31.33
CA LYS A 3 -12.17 -2.51 -31.96
C LYS A 3 -12.33 -1.04 -31.61
N ILE A 4 -11.74 -0.63 -30.49
CA ILE A 4 -11.53 0.78 -30.18
C ILE A 4 -10.16 1.21 -30.66
N SER A 5 -10.10 2.32 -31.40
CA SER A 5 -8.81 2.90 -31.80
C SER A 5 -8.09 3.53 -30.60
N MET A 6 -6.76 3.61 -30.64
CA MET A 6 -5.99 4.25 -29.57
C MET A 6 -6.37 5.71 -29.32
N SER A 7 -6.83 6.44 -30.35
CA SER A 7 -7.32 7.82 -30.19
C SER A 7 -8.66 7.85 -29.45
N GLN A 8 -9.59 6.95 -29.77
CA GLN A 8 -10.84 6.80 -29.05
C GLN A 8 -10.60 6.36 -27.60
N LEU A 9 -9.68 5.42 -27.36
CA LEU A 9 -9.33 5.00 -26.01
C LEU A 9 -8.81 6.18 -25.18
N LYS A 10 -7.85 6.95 -25.72
CA LYS A 10 -7.35 8.17 -25.07
C LYS A 10 -8.45 9.17 -24.78
N HIS A 11 -9.39 9.35 -25.71
CA HIS A 11 -10.52 10.24 -25.53
C HIS A 11 -11.47 9.76 -24.43
N VAL A 12 -11.77 8.47 -24.36
CA VAL A 12 -12.61 7.90 -23.28
C VAL A 12 -11.90 8.06 -21.94
N THR A 13 -10.64 7.66 -21.84
CA THR A 13 -9.90 7.70 -20.57
C THR A 13 -9.70 9.13 -20.04
N SER A 14 -9.48 10.11 -20.92
CA SER A 14 -9.36 11.52 -20.51
C SER A 14 -10.67 12.18 -20.07
N ASN A 15 -11.82 11.61 -20.45
CA ASN A 15 -13.15 12.14 -20.15
C ASN A 15 -13.94 11.28 -19.14
N THR A 16 -13.22 10.40 -18.44
CA THR A 16 -13.78 9.51 -17.43
C THR A 16 -13.15 9.86 -16.09
N PHE A 17 -13.96 10.20 -15.10
CA PHE A 17 -13.51 10.62 -13.77
C PHE A 17 -14.16 9.77 -12.69
N LEU A 18 -13.49 9.54 -11.57
CA LEU A 18 -14.05 8.77 -10.46
C LEU A 18 -15.34 9.40 -9.94
N SER A 19 -15.39 10.73 -9.83
CA SER A 19 -16.55 11.48 -9.34
C SER A 19 -17.82 11.29 -10.18
N SER A 20 -17.70 10.91 -11.46
CA SER A 20 -18.85 10.72 -12.37
C SER A 20 -19.05 9.28 -12.82
N ASP A 21 -17.96 8.57 -13.07
CA ASP A 21 -17.91 7.28 -13.76
C ASP A 21 -17.33 6.15 -12.89
N GLY A 22 -16.91 6.43 -11.65
CA GLY A 22 -16.54 5.43 -10.65
C GLY A 22 -17.72 4.58 -10.19
N ASP A 23 -17.48 3.65 -9.26
CA ASP A 23 -18.57 3.00 -8.52
C ASP A 23 -19.16 3.89 -7.41
N SER A 24 -20.06 3.34 -6.58
CA SER A 24 -20.73 4.08 -5.52
C SER A 24 -19.78 4.60 -4.43
N GLU A 25 -18.77 3.82 -4.04
CA GLU A 25 -17.81 4.25 -3.01
C GLU A 25 -16.81 5.24 -3.62
N GLU A 26 -16.34 4.99 -4.84
CA GLU A 26 -15.47 5.90 -5.58
C GLU A 26 -16.08 7.30 -5.72
N LYS A 27 -17.32 7.39 -6.22
CA LYS A 27 -18.02 8.68 -6.36
C LYS A 27 -18.22 9.38 -5.02
N ARG A 28 -18.49 8.61 -3.96
CA ARG A 28 -18.83 9.14 -2.64
C ARG A 28 -17.62 9.68 -1.89
N TYR A 29 -16.44 9.10 -2.04
CA TYR A 29 -15.28 9.45 -1.22
C TYR A 29 -14.13 10.10 -1.99
N TRP A 30 -14.17 10.16 -3.32
CA TRP A 30 -13.06 10.69 -4.11
C TRP A 30 -12.65 12.12 -3.72
N HIS A 31 -13.61 12.99 -3.40
CA HIS A 31 -13.32 14.38 -3.02
C HIS A 31 -12.55 14.54 -1.70
N TYR A 32 -12.51 13.50 -0.85
CA TYR A 32 -11.67 13.49 0.36
C TYR A 32 -10.24 13.04 0.12
N LEU A 33 -9.99 12.39 -1.02
CA LEU A 33 -8.73 11.71 -1.31
C LEU A 33 -7.90 12.39 -2.40
N ASN A 34 -8.57 13.08 -3.32
CA ASN A 34 -7.95 13.65 -4.53
C ASN A 34 -6.81 14.64 -4.26
N GLU A 35 -6.82 15.37 -3.14
CA GLU A 35 -5.78 16.36 -2.82
C GLU A 35 -4.42 15.69 -2.49
N ASP A 36 -4.42 14.65 -1.67
CA ASP A 36 -3.19 13.97 -1.23
C ASP A 36 -2.87 12.67 -1.99
N PHE A 37 -3.83 12.12 -2.74
CA PHE A 37 -3.69 10.85 -3.46
C PHE A 37 -4.23 10.90 -4.92
N PRO A 38 -3.87 11.93 -5.73
CA PRO A 38 -4.40 12.10 -7.08
C PRO A 38 -3.99 11.01 -8.07
N ASN A 39 -2.87 10.31 -7.83
CA ASN A 39 -2.41 9.26 -8.74
C ASN A 39 -3.32 8.03 -8.76
N TYR A 40 -4.24 7.93 -7.79
CA TYR A 40 -5.27 6.89 -7.80
C TYR A 40 -6.16 6.97 -9.04
N GLU A 41 -6.73 8.15 -9.31
CA GLU A 41 -7.56 8.38 -10.49
C GLU A 41 -6.75 8.27 -11.79
N LYS A 42 -5.52 8.78 -11.82
CA LYS A 42 -4.68 8.66 -13.03
C LYS A 42 -4.41 7.21 -13.39
N PHE A 43 -4.13 6.37 -12.39
CA PHE A 43 -3.95 4.94 -12.62
C PHE A 43 -5.27 4.30 -13.08
N TRP A 44 -6.36 4.62 -12.39
CA TRP A 44 -7.69 4.14 -12.73
C TRP A 44 -8.07 4.48 -14.19
N GLN A 45 -7.87 5.72 -14.62
CA GLN A 45 -8.13 6.16 -15.99
C GLN A 45 -7.29 5.39 -17.02
N ARG A 46 -6.01 5.13 -16.72
CA ARG A 46 -5.06 4.59 -17.70
C ARG A 46 -5.01 3.07 -17.73
N PHE A 47 -5.40 2.43 -16.65
CA PHE A 47 -5.32 1.00 -16.48
C PHE A 47 -6.71 0.39 -16.29
N VAL A 48 -7.47 0.84 -15.30
CA VAL A 48 -8.78 0.24 -14.94
C VAL A 48 -9.86 0.52 -15.97
N VAL A 49 -9.99 1.76 -16.47
CA VAL A 49 -11.01 2.10 -17.47
C VAL A 49 -10.89 1.21 -18.72
N PRO A 50 -9.69 1.01 -19.31
CA PRO A 50 -9.49 0.03 -20.37
C PRO A 50 -9.91 -1.41 -20.00
N LEU A 51 -9.79 -1.87 -18.76
CA LEU A 51 -10.19 -3.24 -18.37
C LEU A 51 -11.70 -3.44 -18.33
N THR A 52 -12.47 -2.36 -18.29
CA THR A 52 -13.90 -2.42 -18.00
C THR A 52 -14.76 -2.16 -19.24
N LYS A 53 -16.04 -2.53 -19.16
CA LYS A 53 -17.05 -2.26 -20.19
C LYS A 53 -17.31 -0.75 -20.38
N ARG A 54 -16.62 0.14 -19.65
CA ARG A 54 -16.64 1.60 -19.83
C ARG A 54 -16.25 2.07 -21.22
N ILE A 55 -15.38 1.33 -21.90
CA ILE A 55 -14.96 1.63 -23.28
C ILE A 55 -15.93 1.09 -24.33
N GLU A 56 -16.83 0.17 -23.96
CA GLU A 56 -17.74 -0.53 -24.88
C GLU A 56 -19.19 -0.03 -24.80
N LEU A 57 -19.64 0.33 -23.60
CA LEU A 57 -21.02 0.66 -23.30
C LEU A 57 -21.21 2.17 -23.04
N PRO A 58 -22.40 2.73 -23.31
CA PRO A 58 -22.70 4.17 -23.13
C PRO A 58 -22.91 4.54 -21.66
N LYS A 59 -22.60 5.79 -21.26
CA LYS A 59 -22.58 6.23 -19.84
C LYS A 59 -23.83 5.89 -19.00
N THR A 60 -24.99 5.71 -19.64
CA THR A 60 -26.26 5.33 -19.02
C THR A 60 -26.34 3.87 -18.59
N ASN A 61 -25.44 2.99 -19.07
CA ASN A 61 -25.47 1.57 -18.76
C ASN A 61 -24.71 1.26 -17.45
N PRO A 62 -25.38 0.68 -16.42
CA PRO A 62 -24.74 0.38 -15.14
C PRO A 62 -23.67 -0.72 -15.22
N GLU A 63 -23.75 -1.62 -16.20
CA GLU A 63 -22.77 -2.72 -16.37
C GLU A 63 -21.41 -2.25 -16.88
N ARG A 64 -21.26 -0.95 -17.20
CA ARG A 64 -19.99 -0.35 -17.61
C ARG A 64 -18.86 -0.60 -16.64
N ILE A 65 -19.17 -0.65 -15.34
CA ILE A 65 -18.13 -0.79 -14.31
C ILE A 65 -17.51 -2.19 -14.27
N ARG A 66 -18.17 -3.18 -14.89
CA ARG A 66 -17.70 -4.58 -14.91
C ARG A 66 -16.47 -4.74 -15.79
N ILE A 67 -15.61 -5.69 -15.42
CA ILE A 67 -14.47 -6.13 -16.23
C ILE A 67 -15.00 -6.76 -17.53
N ARG A 68 -14.24 -6.61 -18.62
CA ARG A 68 -14.55 -7.24 -19.92
C ARG A 68 -14.19 -8.72 -19.89
N GLU A 69 -14.94 -9.55 -20.63
CA GLU A 69 -14.84 -11.02 -20.55
C GLU A 69 -13.48 -11.57 -21.01
N GLU A 70 -12.78 -10.87 -21.90
CA GLU A 70 -11.51 -11.30 -22.48
C GLU A 70 -10.26 -10.79 -21.70
N ILE A 71 -10.45 -10.17 -20.53
CA ILE A 71 -9.34 -9.68 -19.71
C ILE A 71 -8.67 -10.83 -18.98
N SER A 72 -7.34 -10.86 -19.02
CA SER A 72 -6.55 -11.85 -18.28
C SER A 72 -6.70 -11.68 -16.75
N GLU A 73 -6.78 -12.80 -16.03
CA GLU A 73 -6.84 -12.87 -14.55
C GLU A 73 -5.74 -12.03 -13.86
N GLU A 74 -4.52 -12.01 -14.42
CA GLU A 74 -3.40 -11.21 -13.90
C GLU A 74 -3.73 -9.70 -13.82
N LEU A 75 -4.48 -9.16 -14.79
CA LEU A 75 -4.87 -7.75 -14.81
C LEU A 75 -6.04 -7.47 -13.85
N GLU A 76 -6.93 -8.45 -13.68
CA GLU A 76 -8.00 -8.40 -12.68
C GLU A 76 -7.42 -8.39 -11.26
N ASP A 77 -6.41 -9.21 -10.98
CA ASP A 77 -5.69 -9.23 -9.69
C ASP A 77 -5.01 -7.90 -9.36
N ILE A 78 -4.46 -7.21 -10.37
CA ILE A 78 -3.89 -5.87 -10.22
C ILE A 78 -5.00 -4.86 -9.89
N ASN A 79 -6.11 -4.91 -10.63
CA ASN A 79 -7.26 -4.05 -10.38
C ASN A 79 -7.84 -4.27 -8.98
N MET A 80 -7.94 -5.51 -8.54
CA MET A 80 -8.43 -5.86 -7.21
C MET A 80 -7.52 -5.32 -6.10
N ALA A 81 -6.19 -5.44 -6.26
CA ALA A 81 -5.22 -4.88 -5.31
C ALA A 81 -5.32 -3.35 -5.26
N HIS A 82 -5.39 -2.69 -6.43
CA HIS A 82 -5.57 -1.24 -6.55
C HIS A 82 -6.84 -0.74 -5.84
N TYR A 83 -7.99 -1.37 -6.12
CA TYR A 83 -9.25 -1.01 -5.48
C TYR A 83 -9.26 -1.32 -3.97
N SER A 84 -8.61 -2.40 -3.54
CA SER A 84 -8.52 -2.76 -2.12
C SER A 84 -7.73 -1.73 -1.31
N VAL A 85 -6.69 -1.11 -1.90
CA VAL A 85 -5.98 0.01 -1.27
C VAL A 85 -6.95 1.18 -1.03
N PHE A 86 -7.75 1.54 -2.03
CA PHE A 86 -8.74 2.62 -1.92
C PHE A 86 -9.78 2.36 -0.82
N ILE A 87 -10.33 1.16 -0.78
CA ILE A 87 -11.30 0.79 0.25
C ILE A 87 -10.70 0.88 1.64
N ASN A 88 -9.47 0.41 1.87
CA ASN A 88 -8.86 0.53 3.19
C ASN A 88 -8.54 1.99 3.57
N ILE A 89 -8.21 2.86 2.60
CA ILE A 89 -8.08 4.30 2.84
C ILE A 89 -9.43 4.91 3.27
N ILE A 90 -10.53 4.55 2.61
CA ILE A 90 -11.88 5.01 3.00
C ILE A 90 -12.21 4.54 4.42
N GLN A 91 -11.95 3.27 4.72
CA GLN A 91 -12.26 2.72 6.04
C GLN A 91 -11.44 3.43 7.13
N ALA A 92 -10.15 3.67 6.90
CA ALA A 92 -9.33 4.49 7.80
C ALA A 92 -9.90 5.91 7.96
N HIS A 93 -10.33 6.54 6.87
CA HIS A 93 -10.94 7.87 6.93
C HIS A 93 -12.24 7.89 7.74
N LYS A 94 -13.13 6.92 7.54
CA LYS A 94 -14.37 6.78 8.34
C LYS A 94 -14.08 6.66 9.85
N ARG A 95 -12.97 6.03 10.24
CA ARG A 95 -12.55 5.93 11.66
C ARG A 95 -11.99 7.23 12.23
N LEU A 96 -11.56 8.18 11.39
CA LEU A 96 -11.19 9.52 11.83
C LEU A 96 -12.43 10.38 12.15
N GLU A 97 -13.54 10.16 11.45
CA GLU A 97 -14.75 10.96 11.59
C GLU A 97 -15.64 10.52 12.76
N THR A 98 -15.60 9.24 13.13
CA THR A 98 -16.40 8.70 14.22
C THR A 98 -15.65 8.76 15.56
N GLN A 99 -16.38 8.93 16.67
CA GLN A 99 -15.82 9.02 18.03
C GLN A 99 -16.07 7.74 18.85
N ASP A 100 -15.79 6.56 18.28
CA ASP A 100 -15.89 5.28 18.97
C ASP A 100 -14.52 4.86 19.56
N TYR A 101 -14.54 4.12 20.67
CA TYR A 101 -13.36 3.68 21.40
C TYR A 101 -12.49 2.70 20.61
N SER A 102 -13.09 1.84 19.77
CA SER A 102 -12.39 0.86 18.91
C SER A 102 -11.84 1.46 17.61
N ASN A 103 -12.18 2.71 17.31
CA ASN A 103 -11.78 3.33 16.05
C ASN A 103 -10.28 3.46 15.90
N PHE A 104 -9.56 3.65 17.00
CA PHE A 104 -8.11 3.78 16.96
C PHE A 104 -7.45 2.48 16.52
N GLU A 105 -7.87 1.36 17.10
CA GLU A 105 -7.35 0.04 16.80
C GLU A 105 -7.72 -0.38 15.37
N ASP A 106 -9.00 -0.27 15.01
CA ASP A 106 -9.51 -0.53 13.65
C ASP A 106 -8.78 0.32 12.59
N PHE A 107 -8.52 1.59 12.89
CA PHE A 107 -7.80 2.49 11.99
C PHE A 107 -6.40 1.95 11.67
N TYR A 108 -5.64 1.51 12.67
CA TYR A 108 -4.30 0.98 12.42
C TYR A 108 -4.31 -0.39 11.75
N VAL A 109 -5.35 -1.20 11.95
CA VAL A 109 -5.58 -2.40 11.15
C VAL A 109 -5.70 -2.03 9.67
N HIS A 110 -6.52 -1.02 9.33
CA HIS A 110 -6.65 -0.55 7.95
C HIS A 110 -5.37 0.09 7.42
N LEU A 111 -4.65 0.92 8.18
CA LEU A 111 -3.34 1.47 7.76
C LEU A 111 -2.31 0.37 7.49
N GLY A 112 -2.33 -0.67 8.30
CA GLY A 112 -1.54 -1.86 8.09
C GLY A 112 -1.88 -2.54 6.76
N SER A 113 -3.16 -2.79 6.51
CA SER A 113 -3.65 -3.38 5.26
C SER A 113 -3.33 -2.51 4.04
N ILE A 114 -3.39 -1.18 4.14
CA ILE A 114 -2.98 -0.26 3.07
C ILE A 114 -1.51 -0.52 2.68
N CYS A 115 -0.62 -0.69 3.67
CA CYS A 115 0.79 -0.98 3.39
C CYS A 115 0.98 -2.32 2.69
N ASP A 116 0.32 -3.37 3.19
CA ASP A 116 0.43 -4.73 2.67
C ASP A 116 -0.12 -4.83 1.24
N LEU A 117 -1.29 -4.24 0.98
CA LEU A 117 -1.94 -4.20 -0.33
C LEU A 117 -1.19 -3.30 -1.33
N SER A 118 -0.59 -2.20 -0.86
CA SER A 118 0.22 -1.33 -1.73
C SER A 118 1.47 -2.06 -2.22
N GLU A 119 2.13 -2.82 -1.35
CA GLU A 119 3.29 -3.62 -1.74
C GLU A 119 2.91 -4.76 -2.71
N ASP A 120 1.78 -5.43 -2.47
CA ASP A 120 1.22 -6.44 -3.40
C ASP A 120 0.90 -5.84 -4.77
N PHE A 121 0.21 -4.70 -4.82
CA PHE A 121 -0.07 -3.96 -6.04
C PHE A 121 1.21 -3.59 -6.79
N LEU A 122 2.22 -3.04 -6.09
CA LEU A 122 3.50 -2.65 -6.69
C LEU A 122 4.26 -3.86 -7.24
N LEU A 123 4.24 -4.99 -6.53
CA LEU A 123 4.87 -6.22 -6.96
C LEU A 123 4.24 -6.73 -8.25
N LYS A 124 2.90 -6.83 -8.29
CA LYS A 124 2.16 -7.26 -9.49
C LYS A 124 2.43 -6.33 -10.68
N MET A 125 2.47 -5.02 -10.47
CA MET A 125 2.83 -4.06 -11.52
C MET A 125 4.26 -4.23 -12.03
N TYR A 126 5.22 -4.54 -11.14
CA TYR A 126 6.59 -4.82 -11.55
C TYR A 126 6.68 -6.10 -12.39
N LEU A 127 6.02 -7.16 -11.96
CA LEU A 127 5.96 -8.43 -12.69
C LEU A 127 5.34 -8.26 -14.09
N LEU A 128 4.19 -7.57 -14.18
CA LEU A 128 3.56 -7.25 -15.47
C LEU A 128 4.51 -6.45 -16.37
N THR A 129 5.19 -5.45 -15.81
CA THR A 129 6.13 -4.61 -16.56
C THR A 129 7.30 -5.41 -17.10
N ASN A 130 7.86 -6.32 -16.30
CA ASN A 130 8.94 -7.21 -16.70
C ASN A 130 8.48 -8.17 -17.80
N LYS A 131 7.30 -8.78 -17.64
CA LYS A 131 6.69 -9.66 -18.63
C LYS A 131 6.51 -8.94 -19.97
N CYS A 132 5.97 -7.71 -19.96
CA CYS A 132 5.80 -6.90 -21.17
C CYS A 132 7.14 -6.53 -21.84
N LYS A 133 8.21 -6.36 -21.06
CA LYS A 133 9.57 -6.04 -21.55
C LYS A 133 10.40 -7.29 -21.89
N ASN A 134 9.83 -8.49 -21.76
CA ASN A 134 10.55 -9.77 -21.84
C ASN A 134 11.81 -9.80 -20.95
N LYS A 135 11.67 -9.28 -19.73
CA LYS A 135 12.70 -9.27 -18.68
C LYS A 135 12.27 -10.17 -17.52
N GLN A 136 13.25 -10.62 -16.75
CA GLN A 136 13.03 -11.27 -15.46
C GLN A 136 13.70 -10.45 -14.37
N SER A 137 13.08 -10.40 -13.18
CA SER A 137 13.71 -9.84 -11.98
C SER A 137 14.97 -10.64 -11.67
N LYS A 138 16.07 -9.95 -11.41
CA LYS A 138 17.34 -10.58 -11.01
C LYS A 138 17.18 -11.29 -9.67
N ILE A 139 16.39 -10.70 -8.77
CA ILE A 139 16.16 -11.25 -7.43
C ILE A 139 15.30 -12.51 -7.48
N MET A 140 14.37 -12.61 -8.43
CA MET A 140 13.48 -13.77 -8.58
C MET A 140 14.06 -14.89 -9.45
N GLN A 141 15.28 -14.76 -9.96
CA GLN A 141 15.94 -15.83 -10.69
C GLN A 141 16.27 -17.00 -9.75
N GLN A 142 16.29 -18.20 -10.31
CA GLN A 142 16.75 -19.37 -9.58
C GLN A 142 18.22 -19.17 -9.18
N LEU A 143 18.48 -19.19 -7.88
CA LEU A 143 19.83 -19.08 -7.35
C LEU A 143 20.57 -20.41 -7.52
N SER A 144 21.84 -20.33 -7.90
CA SER A 144 22.78 -21.43 -7.68
C SER A 144 22.96 -21.70 -6.19
N ASN A 145 23.49 -22.88 -5.86
CA ASN A 145 23.80 -23.24 -4.49
C ASN A 145 24.79 -22.24 -3.86
N GLU A 146 25.80 -21.82 -4.61
CA GLU A 146 26.83 -20.87 -4.17
C GLU A 146 26.24 -19.48 -3.89
N GLU A 147 25.36 -18.98 -4.77
CA GLU A 147 24.68 -17.70 -4.57
C GLU A 147 23.75 -17.73 -3.35
N PHE A 148 22.96 -18.80 -3.21
CA PHE A 148 22.09 -18.96 -2.05
C PHE A 148 22.88 -19.01 -0.73
N LEU A 149 23.95 -19.80 -0.68
CA LEU A 149 24.82 -19.88 0.50
C LEU A 149 25.49 -18.54 0.81
N SER A 150 25.87 -17.77 -0.21
CA SER A 150 26.42 -16.42 -0.04
C SER A 150 25.40 -15.47 0.60
N LEU A 151 24.17 -15.46 0.11
CA LEU A 151 23.07 -14.65 0.67
C LEU A 151 22.75 -15.07 2.11
N ALA A 152 22.62 -16.37 2.36
CA ALA A 152 22.37 -16.92 3.69
C ALA A 152 23.49 -16.54 4.68
N LYS A 153 24.76 -16.63 4.25
CA LYS A 153 25.92 -16.21 5.05
C LYS A 153 25.88 -14.72 5.37
N ASN A 154 25.52 -13.88 4.40
CA ASN A 154 25.39 -12.44 4.61
C ASN A 154 24.26 -12.12 5.59
N TYR A 155 23.10 -12.77 5.44
CA TYR A 155 21.99 -12.64 6.38
C TYR A 155 22.39 -13.09 7.80
N TYR A 156 23.09 -14.22 7.92
CA TYR A 156 23.56 -14.72 9.21
C TYR A 156 24.43 -13.69 9.94
N LYS A 157 25.40 -13.11 9.23
CA LYS A 157 26.31 -12.11 9.80
C LYS A 157 25.60 -10.83 10.23
N ASN A 158 24.65 -10.34 9.44
CA ASN A 158 24.11 -8.99 9.62
C ASN A 158 22.82 -8.95 10.45
N ASN A 159 22.02 -10.02 10.39
CA ASN A 159 20.63 -10.00 10.88
C ASN A 159 20.31 -11.13 11.87
N TYR A 160 20.91 -12.32 11.70
CA TYR A 160 20.45 -13.52 12.41
C TYR A 160 20.45 -13.38 13.92
N MET A 161 21.52 -12.86 14.54
CA MET A 161 21.56 -12.72 16.01
C MET A 161 20.41 -11.87 16.55
N LYS A 162 20.15 -10.70 15.93
CA LYS A 162 19.05 -9.82 16.34
C LYS A 162 17.69 -10.48 16.18
N VAL A 163 17.48 -11.18 15.08
CA VAL A 163 16.23 -11.89 14.79
C VAL A 163 16.05 -13.07 15.75
N TYR A 164 17.09 -13.85 15.98
CA TYR A 164 17.10 -14.97 16.92
C TYR A 164 16.75 -14.52 18.33
N GLU A 165 17.42 -13.49 18.86
CA GLU A 165 17.13 -12.94 20.20
C GLU A 165 15.68 -12.45 20.33
N TYR A 166 15.16 -11.79 19.29
CA TYR A 166 13.78 -11.33 19.28
C TYR A 166 12.76 -12.49 19.32
N TYR A 167 12.96 -13.53 18.50
CA TYR A 167 12.07 -14.69 18.45
C TYR A 167 12.20 -15.58 19.70
N GLN A 168 13.41 -15.74 20.24
CA GLN A 168 13.67 -16.45 21.48
C GLN A 168 12.92 -15.83 22.66
N LYS A 169 12.95 -14.49 22.80
CA LYS A 169 12.16 -13.75 23.82
C LYS A 169 10.66 -14.00 23.71
N LYS A 170 10.16 -14.39 22.53
CA LYS A 170 8.76 -14.69 22.26
C LYS A 170 8.42 -16.18 22.29
N GLY A 171 9.38 -17.06 22.60
CA GLY A 171 9.18 -18.50 22.60
C GLY A 171 8.88 -19.07 21.22
N ARG A 172 9.42 -18.48 20.15
CA ARG A 172 9.19 -18.89 18.75
C ARG A 172 10.51 -19.12 18.02
N MET A 173 10.45 -19.88 16.92
CA MET A 173 11.57 -20.02 15.99
C MET A 173 11.50 -18.95 14.89
N PRO A 174 12.65 -18.39 14.45
CA PRO A 174 12.66 -17.42 13.38
C PRO A 174 12.36 -18.07 12.02
N ILE A 175 11.52 -17.43 11.22
CA ILE A 175 11.32 -17.78 9.80
C ILE A 175 12.25 -16.88 8.99
N ILE A 176 13.13 -17.49 8.20
CA ILE A 176 14.09 -16.77 7.35
C ILE A 176 13.57 -16.80 5.91
N LYS A 177 13.36 -15.62 5.33
CA LYS A 177 13.00 -15.43 3.92
C LYS A 177 14.15 -14.74 3.20
N ILE A 178 14.74 -15.41 2.20
CA ILE A 178 15.83 -14.87 1.42
C ILE A 178 15.69 -15.38 -0.03
N PRO A 179 15.43 -14.50 -1.02
CA PRO A 179 15.03 -13.09 -0.89
C PRO A 179 13.60 -12.91 -0.37
N ASP A 180 13.24 -11.68 0.04
CA ASP A 180 11.87 -11.32 0.44
C ASP A 180 11.26 -10.24 -0.47
N ILE A 181 9.95 -10.02 -0.39
CA ILE A 181 9.22 -9.01 -1.20
C ILE A 181 9.88 -7.63 -1.17
N PRO A 182 10.35 -7.11 -0.01
CA PRO A 182 10.99 -5.80 0.03
C PRO A 182 12.28 -5.71 -0.79
N ASP A 183 12.96 -6.83 -1.02
CA ASP A 183 14.15 -6.88 -1.87
C ASP A 183 13.75 -6.74 -3.35
N ILE A 184 12.72 -7.47 -3.77
CA ILE A 184 12.17 -7.40 -5.14
C ILE A 184 11.67 -5.98 -5.47
N LEU A 185 10.94 -5.35 -4.55
CA LEU A 185 10.50 -3.97 -4.73
C LEU A 185 11.68 -2.99 -4.73
N SER A 186 12.77 -3.27 -4.00
CA SER A 186 13.98 -2.44 -4.06
C SER A 186 14.58 -2.46 -5.48
N GLU A 187 14.65 -3.62 -6.12
CA GLU A 187 15.06 -3.73 -7.53
C GLU A 187 14.17 -2.87 -8.44
N PHE A 188 12.85 -3.00 -8.32
CA PHE A 188 11.91 -2.21 -9.13
C PHE A 188 12.16 -0.70 -9.03
N PHE A 189 12.28 -0.16 -7.81
CA PHE A 189 12.47 1.28 -7.63
C PHE A 189 13.90 1.74 -7.91
N GLU A 190 14.90 0.88 -7.81
CA GLU A 190 16.28 1.19 -8.25
C GLU A 190 16.36 1.33 -9.76
N GLU A 191 15.76 0.42 -10.52
CA GLU A 191 15.74 0.47 -11.99
C GLU A 191 15.01 1.71 -12.53
N ASN A 192 14.16 2.33 -11.71
CA ASN A 192 13.36 3.50 -12.08
C ASN A 192 13.83 4.80 -11.38
N ASN A 193 15.04 4.85 -10.83
CA ASN A 193 15.61 6.02 -10.14
C ASN A 193 14.74 6.56 -8.98
N ALA A 194 13.98 5.69 -8.32
CA ALA A 194 13.02 6.01 -7.27
C ALA A 194 13.36 5.36 -5.91
N LYS A 195 14.61 4.89 -5.75
CA LYS A 195 15.12 4.26 -4.51
C LYS A 195 14.84 5.09 -3.25
N GLY A 196 15.03 6.42 -3.32
CA GLY A 196 14.80 7.31 -2.17
C GLY A 196 13.33 7.37 -1.73
N ALA A 197 12.40 7.39 -2.70
CA ALA A 197 10.96 7.36 -2.42
C ALA A 197 10.57 6.04 -1.76
N TYR A 198 11.05 4.90 -2.30
CA TYR A 198 10.78 3.60 -1.73
C TYR A 198 11.41 3.39 -0.35
N SER A 199 12.63 3.87 -0.11
CA SER A 199 13.26 3.80 1.22
C SER A 199 12.47 4.57 2.27
N SER A 200 11.93 5.73 1.90
CA SER A 200 11.09 6.54 2.79
C SER A 200 9.79 5.83 3.13
N TYR A 201 9.13 5.25 2.12
CA TYR A 201 7.95 4.43 2.31
C TYR A 201 8.23 3.19 3.18
N LYS A 202 9.29 2.43 2.87
CA LYS A 202 9.67 1.20 3.58
C LYS A 202 9.91 1.43 5.07
N SER A 203 10.59 2.53 5.43
CA SER A 203 10.77 2.92 6.83
C SER A 203 9.44 3.21 7.50
N PHE A 204 8.60 4.04 6.87
CA PHE A 204 7.33 4.46 7.43
C PHE A 204 6.32 3.30 7.57
N SER A 205 6.21 2.45 6.54
CA SER A 205 5.31 1.29 6.55
C SER A 205 5.74 0.27 7.62
N GLN A 206 7.04 0.12 7.87
CA GLN A 206 7.55 -0.70 8.97
C GLN A 206 7.12 -0.16 10.34
N GLU A 207 7.19 1.16 10.57
CA GLU A 207 6.69 1.77 11.81
C GLU A 207 5.20 1.53 12.02
N ILE A 208 4.38 1.69 10.96
CA ILE A 208 2.93 1.39 11.01
C ILE A 208 2.68 -0.07 11.37
N ARG A 209 3.42 -1.01 10.77
CA ARG A 209 3.30 -2.45 11.06
C ARG A 209 3.70 -2.77 12.49
N GLN A 210 4.80 -2.20 12.97
CA GLN A 210 5.24 -2.40 14.35
C GLN A 210 4.21 -1.87 15.34
N TYR A 211 3.65 -0.70 15.08
CA TYR A 211 2.58 -0.12 15.88
C TYR A 211 1.35 -1.02 15.89
N ARG A 212 0.79 -1.32 14.71
CA ARG A 212 -0.36 -2.23 14.51
C ARG A 212 -0.16 -3.60 15.19
N ASN A 213 1.04 -4.17 15.14
CA ASN A 213 1.32 -5.45 15.77
C ASN A 213 1.21 -5.41 17.29
N VAL A 214 1.58 -4.29 17.93
CA VAL A 214 1.31 -4.11 19.37
C VAL A 214 -0.18 -4.03 19.61
N ILE A 215 -0.90 -3.25 18.80
CA ILE A 215 -2.36 -3.09 18.91
C ILE A 215 -3.11 -4.42 18.82
N VAL A 216 -2.82 -5.21 17.78
CA VAL A 216 -3.54 -6.45 17.49
C VAL A 216 -3.21 -7.57 18.48
N HIS A 217 -2.03 -7.54 19.10
CA HIS A 217 -1.57 -8.60 19.99
C HIS A 217 -1.56 -8.23 21.48
N CYS A 218 -1.89 -6.98 21.84
CA CYS A 218 -2.06 -6.56 23.22
C CYS A 218 -3.56 -6.32 23.51
N PRO A 219 -4.13 -6.86 24.60
CA PRO A 219 -5.56 -6.73 24.91
C PRO A 219 -6.08 -5.29 24.98
N GLN A 220 -5.20 -4.32 25.25
CA GLN A 220 -5.49 -2.90 25.21
C GLN A 220 -4.18 -2.13 25.06
N ILE A 221 -4.15 -1.10 24.21
CA ILE A 221 -3.00 -0.19 24.12
C ILE A 221 -2.93 0.60 25.42
N GLY A 222 -1.74 0.69 25.99
CA GLY A 222 -1.47 1.59 27.10
C GLY A 222 -1.89 3.01 26.75
N SER A 223 -2.89 3.55 27.45
CA SER A 223 -3.39 4.91 27.23
C SER A 223 -3.52 5.65 28.56
N ILE A 224 -3.40 6.98 28.50
CA ILE A 224 -3.48 7.88 29.65
C ILE A 224 -4.61 8.86 29.40
N PHE A 225 -5.50 9.00 30.38
CA PHE A 225 -6.54 10.03 30.37
C PHE A 225 -6.07 11.22 31.20
N LEU A 226 -6.01 12.39 30.58
CA LEU A 226 -5.75 13.64 31.26
C LEU A 226 -6.97 14.07 32.09
N ARG A 227 -6.79 15.04 32.99
CA ARG A 227 -7.87 15.54 33.87
C ARG A 227 -9.06 16.13 33.11
N ASP A 228 -8.84 16.62 31.90
CA ASP A 228 -9.86 17.16 31.00
C ASP A 228 -10.58 16.07 30.18
N GLY A 229 -10.25 14.79 30.40
CA GLY A 229 -10.80 13.66 29.66
C GLY A 229 -10.05 13.33 28.36
N THR A 230 -9.02 14.09 28.00
CA THR A 230 -8.23 13.85 26.78
C THR A 230 -7.49 12.51 26.88
N LYS A 231 -7.74 11.60 25.94
CA LYS A 231 -6.99 10.35 25.78
C LYS A 231 -5.65 10.64 25.09
N MET A 232 -4.58 10.06 25.64
CA MET A 232 -3.22 10.10 25.10
C MET A 232 -2.71 8.68 24.86
N VAL A 233 -2.03 8.46 23.75
CA VAL A 233 -1.43 7.17 23.37
C VAL A 233 0.06 7.32 23.12
N PRO A 234 0.89 6.28 23.32
CA PRO A 234 2.30 6.31 22.97
C PRO A 234 2.50 6.62 21.48
N GLN A 235 3.51 7.44 21.18
CA GLN A 235 3.99 7.64 19.82
C GLN A 235 4.54 6.33 19.24
N LYS A 236 4.58 6.21 17.91
CA LYS A 236 5.03 4.99 17.22
C LYS A 236 6.41 4.51 17.66
N LYS A 237 7.36 5.44 17.79
CA LYS A 237 8.73 5.17 18.21
C LYS A 237 8.85 4.70 19.67
N GLU A 238 7.89 5.06 20.52
CA GLU A 238 7.92 4.78 21.96
C GLU A 238 7.02 3.60 22.36
N ILE A 239 6.15 3.09 21.48
CA ILE A 239 5.15 2.08 21.85
C ILE A 239 5.76 0.82 22.49
N GLY A 240 6.96 0.42 22.08
CA GLY A 240 7.67 -0.72 22.64
C GLY A 240 8.09 -0.54 24.11
N ASN A 241 8.18 0.71 24.58
CA ASN A 241 8.49 1.04 25.97
C ASN A 241 7.27 0.90 26.89
N TYR A 242 6.06 0.74 26.35
CA TYR A 242 4.80 0.79 27.07
C TYR A 242 3.99 -0.52 26.98
N ASP A 243 4.68 -1.65 27.06
CA ASP A 243 4.14 -3.02 27.00
C ASP A 243 3.32 -3.46 28.23
N THR A 244 3.29 -2.67 29.31
CA THR A 244 2.61 -3.00 30.57
C THR A 244 1.93 -1.77 31.17
N TRP A 245 0.79 -1.98 31.84
CA TRP A 245 0.04 -0.90 32.52
C TRP A 245 0.90 -0.15 33.54
N ARG A 246 1.81 -0.86 34.24
CA ARG A 246 2.74 -0.24 35.19
C ARG A 246 3.62 0.82 34.52
N LYS A 247 4.18 0.55 33.34
CA LYS A 247 5.02 1.52 32.61
C LYS A 247 4.19 2.71 32.12
N VAL A 248 2.97 2.47 31.65
CA VAL A 248 2.03 3.51 31.21
C VAL A 248 1.66 4.46 32.36
N PHE A 249 1.25 3.92 33.51
CA PHE A 249 0.88 4.74 34.67
C PHE A 249 2.07 5.49 35.26
N ALA A 250 3.27 4.89 35.27
CA ALA A 250 4.49 5.57 35.67
C ALA A 250 4.81 6.78 34.77
N ALA A 251 4.61 6.66 33.45
CA ALA A 251 4.77 7.77 32.53
C ALA A 251 3.73 8.88 32.74
N GLY A 252 2.47 8.51 33.03
CA GLY A 252 1.42 9.49 33.34
C GLY A 252 1.68 10.34 34.58
N ALA A 253 2.47 9.83 35.53
CA ALA A 253 2.91 10.59 36.70
C ALA A 253 4.09 11.54 36.41
N ASN A 254 4.73 11.45 35.24
CA ASN A 254 5.89 12.26 34.86
C ASN A 254 5.54 13.20 33.69
N PRO A 255 5.36 14.52 33.94
CA PRO A 255 4.96 15.47 32.90
C PRO A 255 5.89 15.55 31.69
N LYS A 256 7.20 15.32 31.89
CA LYS A 256 8.19 15.36 30.80
C LYS A 256 8.01 14.15 29.89
N ILE A 257 7.93 12.95 30.45
CA ILE A 257 7.73 11.71 29.69
C ILE A 257 6.39 11.76 28.96
N LEU A 258 5.32 12.16 29.65
CA LEU A 258 3.99 12.28 29.04
C LEU A 258 3.99 13.19 27.80
N ARG A 259 4.68 14.34 27.86
CA ARG A 259 4.78 15.26 26.72
C ARG A 259 5.65 14.71 25.59
N ASP A 260 6.76 14.07 25.92
CA ASP A 260 7.78 13.68 24.95
C ASP A 260 7.43 12.36 24.24
N ASP A 261 6.67 11.47 24.90
CA ASP A 261 6.41 10.10 24.46
C ASP A 261 4.96 9.83 24.03
N PHE A 262 3.99 10.63 24.49
CA PHE A 262 2.57 10.43 24.18
C PHE A 262 2.04 11.52 23.25
N ILE A 263 0.97 11.19 22.53
CA ILE A 263 0.33 12.06 21.56
C ILE A 263 -1.19 11.84 21.58
N SER A 264 -1.95 12.85 21.17
CA SER A 264 -3.39 12.70 20.93
C SER A 264 -3.64 11.67 19.81
N PRO A 265 -4.52 10.68 20.01
CA PRO A 265 -4.90 9.69 19.00
C PRO A 265 -5.29 10.32 17.67
N ASN A 266 -6.16 11.33 17.69
CA ASN A 266 -6.64 11.99 16.48
C ASN A 266 -5.51 12.67 15.70
N LEU A 267 -4.58 13.32 16.40
CA LEU A 267 -3.44 13.96 15.76
C LEU A 267 -2.51 12.92 15.12
N LEU A 268 -2.24 11.82 15.83
CA LEU A 268 -1.41 10.74 15.33
C LEU A 268 -2.03 10.06 14.10
N MET A 269 -3.31 9.69 14.17
CA MET A 269 -4.04 9.05 13.07
C MET A 269 -4.10 9.96 11.83
N ASN A 270 -4.44 11.24 11.99
CA ASN A 270 -4.50 12.18 10.87
C ASN A 270 -3.14 12.34 10.18
N ASN A 271 -2.07 12.52 10.96
CA ASN A 271 -0.72 12.62 10.42
C ASN A 271 -0.33 11.33 9.68
N ASP A 272 -0.59 10.16 10.28
CA ASP A 272 -0.20 8.89 9.70
C ASP A 272 -0.95 8.58 8.39
N LEU A 273 -2.26 8.82 8.31
CA LEU A 273 -3.02 8.62 7.08
C LEU A 273 -2.55 9.55 5.98
N ARG A 274 -2.37 10.85 6.28
CA ARG A 274 -1.89 11.84 5.32
C ARG A 274 -0.52 11.48 4.78
N ASP A 275 0.42 11.15 5.66
CA ASP A 275 1.80 10.88 5.28
C ASP A 275 1.89 9.55 4.50
N LEU A 276 1.11 8.53 4.88
CA LEU A 276 1.00 7.27 4.13
C LEU A 276 0.45 7.50 2.71
N LYS A 277 -0.66 8.23 2.55
CA LYS A 277 -1.23 8.59 1.24
C LYS A 277 -0.17 9.25 0.35
N ARG A 278 0.55 10.24 0.89
CA ARG A 278 1.60 10.97 0.16
C ARG A 278 2.75 10.07 -0.28
N LEU A 279 3.21 9.18 0.60
CA LEU A 279 4.29 8.24 0.27
C LEU A 279 3.86 7.27 -0.82
N ILE A 280 2.67 6.67 -0.71
CA ILE A 280 2.12 5.76 -1.74
C ILE A 280 1.90 6.51 -3.06
N ASN A 281 1.37 7.74 -3.02
CA ASN A 281 1.18 8.56 -4.22
C ASN A 281 2.47 8.72 -5.02
N ARG A 282 3.59 9.00 -4.33
CA ARG A 282 4.92 9.13 -4.95
C ARG A 282 5.43 7.83 -5.55
N LEU A 283 5.14 6.68 -4.93
CA LEU A 283 5.48 5.39 -5.53
C LEU A 283 4.68 5.12 -6.80
N TRP A 284 3.42 5.55 -6.83
CA TRP A 284 2.54 5.36 -7.98
C TRP A 284 2.97 6.21 -9.19
N ASP A 285 3.74 7.28 -9.01
CA ASP A 285 4.37 7.99 -10.13
C ASP A 285 5.24 7.03 -10.97
N THR A 286 5.99 6.13 -10.32
CA THR A 286 6.84 5.14 -11.01
C THR A 286 6.00 4.14 -11.81
N VAL A 287 4.87 3.71 -11.25
CA VAL A 287 3.93 2.80 -11.92
C VAL A 287 3.31 3.47 -13.14
N LEU A 288 2.84 4.71 -12.99
CA LEU A 288 2.24 5.50 -14.07
C LEU A 288 3.20 5.71 -15.23
N LEU A 289 4.45 6.09 -14.93
CA LEU A 289 5.50 6.27 -15.95
C LEU A 289 5.77 4.98 -16.72
N ASN A 290 5.78 3.82 -16.05
CA ASN A 290 5.97 2.53 -16.71
C ASN A 290 4.79 2.17 -17.62
N ILE A 291 3.56 2.37 -17.16
CA ILE A 291 2.36 2.13 -17.99
C ILE A 291 2.36 3.04 -19.22
N GLU A 292 2.62 4.35 -19.04
CA GLU A 292 2.68 5.30 -20.16
C GLU A 292 3.72 4.86 -21.19
N LYS A 293 4.90 4.43 -20.74
CA LYS A 293 5.96 3.95 -21.62
C LYS A 293 5.50 2.72 -22.42
N LEU A 294 4.91 1.72 -21.75
CA LEU A 294 4.41 0.51 -22.42
C LEU A 294 3.30 0.82 -23.44
N GLN A 295 2.41 1.76 -23.11
CA GLN A 295 1.34 2.20 -24.01
C GLN A 295 1.90 2.97 -25.22
N HIS A 296 2.89 3.85 -25.01
CA HIS A 296 3.54 4.60 -26.08
C HIS A 296 4.31 3.68 -27.04
N GLU A 297 4.99 2.66 -26.51
CA GLU A 297 5.70 1.63 -27.28
C GLU A 297 4.74 0.66 -27.99
N LYS A 298 3.41 0.83 -27.85
CA LYS A 298 2.38 -0.07 -28.37
C LYS A 298 2.69 -1.53 -28.00
N ASN A 299 3.06 -1.75 -26.74
CA ASN A 299 3.52 -3.05 -26.30
C ASN A 299 2.45 -4.11 -26.61
N TYR A 300 2.82 -5.07 -27.47
CA TYR A 300 1.87 -6.06 -27.99
C TYR A 300 1.24 -6.89 -26.88
N LEU A 301 2.02 -7.28 -25.86
CA LEU A 301 1.53 -8.13 -24.78
C LEU A 301 0.52 -7.40 -23.90
N LEU A 302 0.81 -6.14 -23.55
CA LEU A 302 -0.13 -5.30 -22.81
C LEU A 302 -1.42 -5.08 -23.61
N LEU A 303 -1.31 -4.73 -24.90
CA LEU A 303 -2.48 -4.51 -25.75
C LEU A 303 -3.29 -5.80 -25.96
N GLN A 304 -2.63 -6.95 -26.10
CA GLN A 304 -3.28 -8.25 -26.21
C GLN A 304 -4.02 -8.61 -24.92
N ASN A 305 -3.40 -8.44 -23.76
CA ASN A 305 -4.05 -8.71 -22.47
C ASN A 305 -5.19 -7.73 -22.17
N LEU A 306 -5.15 -6.54 -22.78
CA LEU A 306 -6.24 -5.59 -22.76
C LEU A 306 -7.29 -5.84 -23.85
N ASP A 307 -7.20 -6.89 -24.68
CA ASP A 307 -8.07 -7.08 -25.86
C ASP A 307 -8.25 -5.76 -26.67
N LEU A 308 -7.14 -5.09 -26.96
CA LEU A 308 -7.09 -3.90 -27.81
C LEU A 308 -6.42 -4.28 -29.13
N SER A 309 -7.09 -4.03 -30.25
CA SER A 309 -6.53 -4.31 -31.57
C SER A 309 -5.27 -3.46 -31.86
N LYS A 310 -4.32 -4.03 -32.61
CA LYS A 310 -3.10 -3.36 -33.09
C LYS A 310 -3.37 -2.04 -33.84
#